data_AF-A0A9W8S235-F1
#
_entry.id   AF-A0A9W8S235-F1
#
_cell.length_a   1.000
_cell.length_b   1.000
_cell.length_c   1.000
_cell.angle_alpha   90.00
_cell.angle_beta   90.00
_cell.angle_gamma   90.00
#
_symmetry.space_group_name_H-M   'P 1'
#
loop_
_entity.id
_entity.type
_entity.pdbx_description
1 polymer ?
#
loop_
_entity_poly.entity_id
_entity_poly.type
_entity_poly.pdbx_seq_one_letter_code
_entity_poly.pdbx_strand_id
1 'polypeptide(L)'
;MIPVVAGEADQLVEWKPLLLLNKSLLGSAFVRSIIIRSPSNITSKSGKRFPLELWLDILDFVTTRSQPDQYTLVQPNYIKTNYNGVKDLVCRKIRRWEAFGYLKDNDHFVAAEFFLAKPDTPLPGYDNPFGTPETRQYGPYVTIPIDMLSHGTKFLWVKLTVPDVIKYLEDGDCRICRGGHTIGRGFCGPGIAGRFLSLEVQTTGGKPLNMICPLCVGPVHALDSLYIQAGKRALVSERYRAWEMQRLQQLGFVVGPVTLRMSLPWEAAGQE
;
A
#
# COMPACT_ATOMS: atom_id res chain seq x y z
N MET A 1 4.99 4.02 -3.04
CA MET A 1 5.75 4.04 -1.75
C MET A 1 7.26 3.81 -1.91
N ILE A 2 8.08 4.31 -0.96
CA ILE A 2 9.52 4.03 -0.81
C ILE A 2 9.86 3.58 0.63
N PRO A 3 10.89 2.74 0.85
CA PRO A 3 11.29 2.34 2.20
C PRO A 3 11.82 3.54 3.00
N VAL A 4 11.44 3.62 4.27
CA VAL A 4 12.01 4.60 5.20
C VAL A 4 13.46 4.24 5.50
N VAL A 5 14.34 5.24 5.49
CA VAL A 5 15.74 5.08 5.92
C VAL A 5 16.01 5.82 7.23
N ALA A 6 17.02 5.39 7.98
CA ALA A 6 17.31 5.90 9.32
C ALA A 6 17.56 7.43 9.37
N GLY A 7 18.19 7.99 8.33
CA GLY A 7 18.49 9.43 8.25
C GLY A 7 17.26 10.34 8.08
N GLU A 8 16.08 9.78 7.79
CA GLU A 8 14.84 10.55 7.59
C GLU A 8 13.98 10.63 8.86
N ALA A 9 14.38 9.97 9.96
CA ALA A 9 13.53 9.82 11.14
C ALA A 9 13.08 11.15 11.75
N ASP A 10 13.96 12.14 11.84
CA ASP A 10 13.62 13.47 12.38
C ASP A 10 12.60 14.20 11.48
N GLN A 11 12.76 14.12 10.15
CA GLN A 11 11.81 14.69 9.17
C GLN A 11 10.44 14.03 9.25
N LEU A 12 10.40 12.71 9.50
CA LEU A 12 9.15 11.98 9.67
C LEU A 12 8.37 12.46 10.89
N VAL A 13 9.05 12.77 12.00
CA VAL A 13 8.42 13.34 13.20
C VAL A 13 7.92 14.76 12.98
N GLU A 14 8.65 15.55 12.19
CA GLU A 14 8.26 16.92 11.85
C GLU A 14 7.03 16.95 10.95
N TRP A 15 7.04 16.18 9.85
CA TRP A 15 5.98 16.22 8.83
C TRP A 15 4.79 15.31 9.15
N LYS A 16 4.99 14.32 10.02
CA LYS A 16 3.99 13.33 10.46
C LYS A 16 3.16 12.69 9.33
N PRO A 17 3.77 12.23 8.22
CA PRO A 17 3.04 11.57 7.15
C PRO A 17 2.47 10.23 7.64
N LEU A 18 1.49 9.67 6.92
CA LEU A 18 1.11 8.29 7.14
C LEU A 18 2.13 7.33 6.54
N LEU A 19 2.45 6.28 7.30
CA LEU A 19 3.41 5.25 6.96
C LEU A 19 2.73 3.88 6.91
N LEU A 20 3.22 3.03 6.02
CA LEU A 20 2.78 1.64 5.90
C LEU A 20 3.79 0.75 6.62
N LEU A 21 3.34 0.10 7.69
CA LEU A 21 4.13 -0.83 8.48
C LEU A 21 3.75 -2.27 8.10
N ASN A 22 4.71 -3.04 7.61
CA ASN A 22 4.61 -4.49 7.48
C ASN A 22 4.89 -5.13 8.85
N LYS A 23 3.84 -5.58 9.53
CA LYS A 23 3.92 -6.20 10.85
C LYS A 23 4.61 -7.56 10.78
N SER A 24 4.44 -8.29 9.68
CA SER A 24 5.02 -9.63 9.50
C SER A 24 6.55 -9.59 9.50
N LEU A 25 7.14 -8.51 8.99
CA LEU A 25 8.60 -8.36 8.88
C LEU A 25 9.26 -7.69 10.09
N LEU A 26 8.49 -7.13 11.02
CA LEU A 26 9.03 -6.36 12.15
C LEU A 26 9.94 -7.23 13.04
N GLY A 27 9.52 -8.46 13.35
CA GLY A 27 10.30 -9.39 14.15
C GLY A 27 11.62 -9.78 13.47
N SER A 28 11.56 -10.16 12.20
CA SER A 28 12.77 -10.48 11.41
C SER A 28 13.72 -9.28 11.28
N ALA A 29 13.20 -8.07 11.12
CA ALA A 29 14.01 -6.86 11.06
C ALA A 29 14.74 -6.60 12.39
N PHE A 30 14.07 -6.84 13.52
CA PHE A 30 14.66 -6.71 14.85
C PHE A 30 15.77 -7.73 15.10
N VAL A 31 15.53 -9.01 14.77
CA VAL A 31 16.56 -10.04 14.92
C VAL A 31 17.75 -9.72 14.00
N ARG A 32 17.50 -9.29 12.75
CA ARG A 32 18.56 -8.87 11.82
C ARG A 32 19.41 -7.73 12.38
N SER A 33 18.81 -6.70 12.98
CA SER A 33 19.59 -5.59 13.55
C SER A 33 20.47 -6.04 14.72
N ILE A 34 20.01 -6.96 15.56
CA ILE A 34 20.82 -7.55 16.64
C ILE A 34 21.99 -8.36 16.06
N ILE A 35 21.70 -9.25 15.11
CA ILE A 35 22.70 -10.13 14.49
C ILE A 35 23.82 -9.33 13.84
N ILE A 36 23.49 -8.27 13.08
CA ILE A 36 24.49 -7.46 12.38
C ILE A 36 25.40 -6.72 13.37
N ARG A 37 24.86 -6.27 14.50
CA ARG A 37 25.61 -5.54 15.51
C ARG A 37 26.50 -6.41 16.37
N SER A 38 25.98 -7.58 16.76
CA SER A 38 26.69 -8.47 17.67
C SER A 38 26.19 -9.91 17.49
N PRO A 39 26.68 -10.62 16.47
CA PRO A 39 26.25 -12.00 16.20
C PRO A 39 26.59 -12.93 17.37
N SER A 40 27.62 -12.59 18.15
CA SER A 40 28.03 -13.29 19.37
C SER A 40 27.00 -13.27 20.51
N ASN A 41 26.04 -12.34 20.48
CA ASN A 41 25.04 -12.17 21.53
C ASN A 41 23.82 -13.10 21.37
N ILE A 42 23.71 -13.82 20.26
CA ILE A 42 22.64 -14.80 20.06
C ILE A 42 23.19 -16.21 20.24
N THR A 43 22.75 -16.87 21.30
CA THR A 43 23.15 -18.23 21.66
C THR A 43 21.93 -19.13 21.72
N SER A 44 22.09 -20.39 21.31
CA SER A 44 21.11 -21.44 21.60
C SER A 44 21.00 -21.66 23.11
N LYS A 45 19.95 -22.37 23.56
CA LYS A 45 19.83 -22.82 24.96
C LYS A 45 21.03 -23.60 25.47
N SER A 46 21.79 -24.24 24.58
CA SER A 46 23.01 -25.00 24.91
C SER A 46 24.31 -24.17 24.84
N GLY A 47 24.22 -22.85 24.63
CA GLY A 47 25.37 -21.95 24.50
C GLY A 47 26.04 -21.93 23.12
N LYS A 48 25.62 -22.81 22.19
CA LYS A 48 26.13 -22.80 20.81
C LYS A 48 25.77 -21.51 20.08
N ARG A 49 26.71 -21.00 19.29
CA ARG A 49 26.57 -19.81 18.44
C ARG A 49 26.61 -20.24 16.97
N PHE A 50 25.82 -19.58 16.14
CA PHE A 50 25.95 -19.69 14.69
C PHE A 50 26.85 -18.57 14.15
N PRO A 51 27.62 -18.83 13.09
CA PRO A 51 28.27 -17.78 12.31
C PRO A 51 27.20 -16.84 11.71
N LEU A 52 27.62 -15.61 11.40
CA LEU A 52 26.73 -14.55 10.91
C LEU A 52 25.99 -14.98 9.63
N GLU A 53 26.70 -15.66 8.73
CA GLU A 53 26.21 -16.09 7.43
C GLU A 53 24.99 -17.03 7.60
N LEU A 54 25.07 -18.00 8.51
CA LEU A 54 23.95 -18.91 8.78
C LEU A 54 22.74 -18.19 9.39
N TRP A 55 22.96 -17.16 10.20
CA TRP A 55 21.87 -16.34 10.71
C TRP A 55 21.18 -15.54 9.60
N LEU A 56 21.93 -15.02 8.65
CA LEU A 56 21.38 -14.30 7.50
C LEU A 56 20.57 -15.24 6.60
N ASP A 57 21.06 -16.45 6.34
CA ASP A 57 20.34 -17.49 5.58
C ASP A 57 19.00 -17.87 6.24
N ILE A 58 19.00 -18.06 7.57
CA ILE A 58 17.78 -18.33 8.34
C ILE A 58 16.79 -17.18 8.20
N LEU A 59 17.25 -15.94 8.32
CA LEU A 59 16.39 -14.76 8.19
C LEU A 59 15.81 -14.63 6.78
N ASP A 60 16.63 -14.84 5.75
CA ASP A 60 16.16 -14.82 4.36
C ASP A 60 15.11 -15.91 4.13
N PHE A 61 15.33 -17.13 4.64
CA PHE A 61 14.33 -18.20 4.61
C PHE A 61 13.03 -17.85 5.33
N VAL A 62 13.09 -17.20 6.50
CA VAL A 62 11.88 -16.80 7.26
C VAL A 62 11.13 -15.68 6.55
N THR A 63 11.84 -14.70 5.98
CA THR A 63 11.22 -13.56 5.28
C THR A 63 10.66 -13.91 3.90
N THR A 64 11.07 -15.05 3.31
CA THR A 64 10.56 -15.53 2.02
C THR A 64 9.37 -16.48 2.13
N ARG A 65 8.93 -16.83 3.36
CA ARG A 65 7.77 -17.71 3.56
C ARG A 65 6.46 -17.07 3.10
N SER A 66 5.60 -17.91 2.53
CA SER A 66 4.35 -17.55 1.83
C SER A 66 3.16 -17.14 2.72
N GLN A 67 3.38 -16.72 3.97
CA GLN A 67 2.26 -16.20 4.75
C GLN A 67 1.86 -14.82 4.20
N PRO A 68 0.55 -14.50 4.14
CA PRO A 68 0.13 -13.18 3.72
C PRO A 68 0.69 -12.15 4.69
N ASP A 69 1.41 -11.17 4.15
CA ASP A 69 1.94 -10.08 4.93
C ASP A 69 0.80 -9.28 5.56
N GLN A 70 0.95 -8.94 6.83
CA GLN A 70 -0.02 -8.13 7.53
C GLN A 70 0.48 -6.70 7.63
N TYR A 71 -0.25 -5.77 7.01
CA TYR A 71 0.09 -4.35 7.05
C TYR A 71 -0.78 -3.58 8.07
N THR A 72 -0.33 -2.39 8.43
CA THR A 72 -1.09 -1.42 9.22
C THR A 72 -0.60 -0.01 8.90
N LEU A 73 -1.49 0.97 9.00
CA LEU A 73 -1.11 2.38 8.98
C LEU A 73 -0.59 2.82 10.33
N VAL A 74 0.50 3.58 10.31
CA VAL A 74 1.06 4.24 11.49
C VAL A 74 1.42 5.68 11.15
N GLN A 75 1.37 6.55 12.16
CA GLN A 75 1.78 7.95 12.05
C GLN A 75 2.96 8.20 13.00
N PRO A 76 4.08 8.80 12.56
CA PRO A 76 5.16 9.24 13.43
C PRO A 76 4.65 10.20 14.51
N ASN A 77 5.14 10.03 15.74
CA ASN A 77 4.76 10.91 16.85
C ASN A 77 5.98 11.66 17.42
N TYR A 78 6.99 10.92 17.87
CA TYR A 78 8.23 11.49 18.42
C TYR A 78 9.37 10.47 18.37
N ILE A 79 10.58 10.95 18.61
CA ILE A 79 11.76 10.11 18.83
C ILE A 79 12.09 10.13 20.33
N LYS A 80 12.40 8.96 20.88
CA LYS A 80 12.93 8.82 22.25
C LYS A 80 14.27 8.10 22.22
N THR A 81 15.11 8.38 23.19
CA THR A 81 16.33 7.60 23.43
C THR A 81 16.02 6.52 24.45
N ASN A 82 16.29 5.27 24.13
CA ASN A 82 16.12 4.15 25.05
C ASN A 82 17.30 4.02 26.03
N TYR A 83 17.19 3.11 27.00
CA TYR A 83 18.18 2.91 28.06
C TYR A 83 19.59 2.56 27.54
N ASN A 84 19.69 2.03 26.32
CA ASN A 84 20.97 1.70 25.68
C ASN A 84 21.54 2.86 24.83
N GLY A 85 20.96 4.06 24.92
CA GLY A 85 21.37 5.23 24.14
C GLY A 85 20.93 5.19 22.67
N VAL A 86 20.12 4.20 22.27
CA VAL A 86 19.63 4.05 20.89
C VAL A 86 18.35 4.87 20.72
N LYS A 87 18.24 5.59 19.59
CA LYS A 87 17.03 6.35 19.25
C LYS A 87 15.96 5.42 18.67
N ASP A 88 14.75 5.52 19.21
CA ASP A 88 13.57 4.83 18.73
C ASP A 88 12.57 5.83 18.13
N LEU A 89 12.08 5.52 16.93
CA LEU A 89 10.93 6.18 16.33
C LEU A 89 9.65 5.61 16.96
N VAL A 90 8.88 6.47 17.62
CA VAL A 90 7.58 6.10 18.20
C VAL A 90 6.48 6.52 17.24
N CYS A 91 5.73 5.55 16.73
CA CYS A 91 4.60 5.76 15.85
C CYS A 91 3.29 5.35 16.54
N ARG A 92 2.19 6.01 16.21
CA ARG A 92 0.84 5.65 16.65
C ARG A 92 0.10 4.93 15.54
N LYS A 93 -0.53 3.79 15.83
CA LYS A 93 -1.34 3.07 14.83
C LYS A 93 -2.61 3.85 14.49
N ILE A 94 -3.00 3.86 13.22
CA ILE A 94 -4.31 4.32 12.77
C ILE A 94 -5.22 3.11 12.64
N ARG A 95 -6.38 3.11 13.30
CA ARG A 95 -7.28 1.94 13.36
C ARG A 95 -8.36 1.92 12.32
N ARG A 96 -8.85 3.09 11.91
CA ARG A 96 -9.97 3.23 10.99
C ARG A 96 -9.75 4.40 10.05
N TRP A 97 -10.27 4.25 8.85
CA TRP A 97 -10.35 5.28 7.82
C TRP A 97 -11.54 4.97 6.91
N GLU A 98 -11.97 5.98 6.15
CA GLU A 98 -12.91 5.79 5.06
C GLU A 98 -12.24 5.06 3.89
N ALA A 99 -12.85 3.97 3.41
CA ALA A 99 -12.23 3.08 2.45
C ALA A 99 -11.94 3.77 1.09
N PHE A 100 -10.70 3.71 0.65
CA PHE A 100 -10.22 4.35 -0.57
C PHE A 100 -10.74 3.66 -1.83
N GLY A 101 -11.07 2.37 -1.75
CA GLY A 101 -11.77 1.62 -2.79
C GLY A 101 -13.12 2.21 -3.23
N TYR A 102 -13.65 3.19 -2.49
CA TYR A 102 -14.97 3.81 -2.70
C TYR A 102 -14.91 5.28 -3.10
N LEU A 103 -13.71 5.82 -3.38
CA LEU A 103 -13.56 7.21 -3.85
C LEU A 103 -14.37 7.45 -5.12
N LYS A 104 -14.96 8.65 -5.22
CA LYS A 104 -16.01 8.95 -6.20
C LYS A 104 -15.47 9.45 -7.55
N ASP A 105 -14.41 10.25 -7.50
CA ASP A 105 -13.85 10.99 -8.63
C ASP A 105 -12.38 11.36 -8.38
N ASN A 106 -11.76 12.04 -9.35
CA ASN A 106 -10.37 12.44 -9.30
C ASN A 106 -10.08 13.43 -8.15
N ASP A 107 -11.02 14.31 -7.83
CA ASP A 107 -10.80 15.31 -6.81
C ASP A 107 -10.71 14.68 -5.42
N HIS A 108 -11.59 13.71 -5.13
CA HIS A 108 -11.49 12.89 -3.93
C HIS A 108 -10.22 12.03 -3.91
N PHE A 109 -9.77 11.54 -5.07
CA PHE A 109 -8.49 10.83 -5.20
C PHE A 109 -7.31 11.72 -4.80
N VAL A 110 -7.25 12.94 -5.35
CA VAL A 110 -6.19 13.92 -5.05
C VAL A 110 -6.24 14.35 -3.59
N ALA A 111 -7.44 14.55 -3.02
CA ALA A 111 -7.60 14.84 -1.61
C ALA A 111 -7.11 13.70 -0.71
N ALA A 112 -7.40 12.45 -1.05
CA ALA A 112 -6.90 11.29 -0.31
C ALA A 112 -5.36 11.18 -0.34
N GLU A 113 -4.74 11.39 -1.51
CA GLU A 113 -3.27 11.49 -1.66
C GLU A 113 -2.68 12.61 -0.77
N PHE A 114 -3.36 13.77 -0.72
CA PHE A 114 -2.96 14.86 0.16
C PHE A 114 -2.98 14.45 1.64
N PHE A 115 -4.05 13.82 2.11
CA PHE A 115 -4.17 13.40 3.51
C PHE A 115 -3.24 12.25 3.89
N LEU A 116 -2.81 11.40 2.94
CA LEU A 116 -1.74 10.44 3.18
C LEU A 116 -0.41 11.12 3.51
N ALA A 117 -0.10 12.21 2.79
CA ALA A 117 1.13 12.97 3.00
C ALA A 117 1.05 13.92 4.21
N LYS A 118 -0.12 14.52 4.45
CA LYS A 118 -0.34 15.56 5.47
C LYS A 118 -1.64 15.31 6.24
N PRO A 119 -1.70 14.24 7.06
CA PRO A 119 -2.94 13.81 7.72
C PRO A 119 -3.48 14.83 8.73
N ASP A 120 -2.66 15.75 9.25
CA ASP A 120 -3.10 16.73 10.25
C ASP A 120 -3.41 18.10 9.63
N THR A 121 -3.18 18.27 8.33
CA THR A 121 -3.45 19.55 7.64
C THR A 121 -4.87 19.54 7.08
N PRO A 122 -5.70 20.54 7.39
CA PRO A 122 -7.03 20.65 6.78
C PRO A 122 -6.91 20.98 5.28
N LEU A 123 -7.81 20.40 4.48
CA LEU A 123 -7.97 20.71 3.06
C LEU A 123 -9.39 21.26 2.84
N PRO A 124 -9.56 22.56 2.50
CA PRO A 124 -10.87 23.14 2.30
C PRO A 124 -11.70 22.38 1.27
N GLY A 125 -12.95 22.05 1.62
CA GLY A 125 -13.88 21.34 0.74
C GLY A 125 -13.81 19.81 0.76
N TYR A 126 -12.87 19.22 1.53
CA TYR A 126 -12.74 17.76 1.65
C TYR A 126 -12.64 17.32 3.09
N ASP A 127 -13.40 16.29 3.44
CA ASP A 127 -13.29 15.62 4.73
C ASP A 127 -12.06 14.73 4.77
N ASN A 128 -11.39 14.71 5.92
CA ASN A 128 -10.22 13.87 6.13
C ASN A 128 -10.66 12.42 6.37
N PRO A 129 -10.28 11.45 5.52
CA PRO A 129 -10.72 10.07 5.64
C PRO A 129 -10.20 9.38 6.90
N PHE A 130 -9.19 9.94 7.57
CA PHE A 130 -8.64 9.44 8.83
C PHE A 130 -9.22 10.17 10.06
N GLY A 131 -10.11 11.14 9.88
CA GLY A 131 -10.57 12.07 10.92
C GLY A 131 -9.53 13.13 11.29
N THR A 132 -9.97 14.13 12.05
CA THR A 132 -9.12 15.18 12.63
C THR A 132 -8.23 14.59 13.73
N PRO A 133 -7.14 15.28 14.17
CA PRO A 133 -6.32 14.79 15.28
C PRO A 133 -7.11 14.41 16.55
N GLU A 134 -8.25 15.05 16.80
CA GLU A 134 -9.14 14.81 17.95
C GLU A 134 -10.10 13.64 17.74
N THR A 135 -10.59 13.46 16.51
CA THR A 135 -11.59 12.42 16.17
C THR A 135 -10.97 11.13 15.63
N ARG A 136 -9.69 11.19 15.22
CA ARG A 136 -8.95 10.06 14.65
C ARG A 136 -8.86 8.91 15.64
N GLN A 137 -9.23 7.73 15.17
CA GLN A 137 -9.21 6.51 15.97
C GLN A 137 -7.81 5.92 16.01
N TYR A 138 -7.09 6.22 17.07
CA TYR A 138 -5.75 5.71 17.27
C TYR A 138 -5.73 4.36 17.99
N GLY A 139 -4.76 3.53 17.61
CA GLY A 139 -4.39 2.31 18.30
C GLY A 139 -3.19 2.49 19.23
N PRO A 140 -2.61 1.37 19.70
CA PRO A 140 -1.42 1.39 20.54
C PRO A 140 -0.21 1.93 19.78
N TYR A 141 0.79 2.39 20.53
CA TYR A 141 2.08 2.79 19.98
C TYR A 141 2.86 1.59 19.45
N VAL A 142 3.66 1.84 18.42
CA VAL A 142 4.73 0.97 17.94
C VAL A 142 6.03 1.73 18.12
N THR A 143 7.02 1.08 18.73
CA THR A 143 8.36 1.63 18.91
C THR A 143 9.30 0.91 17.96
N ILE A 144 10.00 1.65 17.11
CA ILE A 144 10.89 1.12 16.07
C ILE A 144 12.29 1.70 16.31
N PRO A 145 13.28 0.90 16.74
CA PRO A 145 14.66 1.33 16.76
C PRO A 145 15.09 1.86 15.38
N ILE A 146 15.61 3.09 15.33
CA ILE A 146 15.91 3.77 14.05
C ILE A 146 16.98 3.02 13.26
N ASP A 147 17.90 2.37 13.96
CA ASP A 147 18.92 1.53 13.33
C ASP A 147 18.35 0.39 12.48
N MET A 148 17.21 -0.19 12.84
CA MET A 148 16.55 -1.26 12.08
C MET A 148 16.23 -0.82 10.65
N LEU A 149 16.02 0.48 10.45
CA LEU A 149 15.75 1.09 9.14
C LEU A 149 16.99 1.09 8.22
N SER A 150 18.19 0.83 8.77
CA SER A 150 19.44 0.72 8.00
C SER A 150 19.75 -0.72 7.57
N HIS A 151 19.07 -1.71 8.15
CA HIS A 151 19.48 -3.11 8.10
C HIS A 151 18.66 -3.95 7.11
N GLY A 152 18.69 -3.59 5.82
CA GLY A 152 18.29 -4.41 4.66
C GLY A 152 16.81 -4.84 4.52
N THR A 153 16.14 -5.16 5.63
CA THR A 153 14.72 -5.54 5.68
C THR A 153 13.86 -4.31 5.54
N LYS A 154 13.06 -4.25 4.47
CA LYS A 154 12.16 -3.13 4.18
C LYS A 154 10.77 -3.40 4.79
N PHE A 155 10.55 -2.93 6.01
CA PHE A 155 9.29 -3.16 6.74
C PHE A 155 8.47 -1.90 7.02
N LEU A 156 9.05 -0.71 6.79
CA LEU A 156 8.37 0.58 6.98
C LEU A 156 8.50 1.42 5.71
N TRP A 157 7.38 1.95 5.24
CA TRP A 157 7.30 2.64 3.96
C TRP A 157 6.63 4.01 4.10
N VAL A 158 7.11 4.98 3.32
CA VAL A 158 6.60 6.36 3.23
C VAL A 158 6.22 6.70 1.78
N LYS A 159 5.64 7.89 1.57
CA LYS A 159 5.11 8.35 0.28
C LYS A 159 4.10 7.34 -0.26
N LEU A 160 3.13 7.02 0.59
CA LEU A 160 2.03 6.15 0.24
C LEU A 160 1.15 6.83 -0.80
N THR A 161 0.55 6.01 -1.64
CA THR A 161 -0.46 6.41 -2.61
C THR A 161 -1.78 5.72 -2.30
N VAL A 162 -2.88 6.21 -2.86
CA VAL A 162 -4.20 5.58 -2.80
C VAL A 162 -4.15 4.12 -3.28
N PRO A 163 -3.52 3.79 -4.43
CA PRO A 163 -3.23 2.41 -4.83
C PRO A 163 -2.55 1.56 -3.76
N ASP A 164 -1.57 2.11 -3.04
CA ASP A 164 -0.85 1.38 -1.98
C ASP A 164 -1.82 1.02 -0.84
N VAL A 165 -2.68 1.95 -0.41
CA VAL A 165 -3.68 1.70 0.65
C VAL A 165 -4.66 0.62 0.23
N ILE A 166 -5.26 0.75 -0.96
CA ILE A 166 -6.22 -0.23 -1.47
C ILE A 166 -5.59 -1.62 -1.54
N LYS A 167 -4.36 -1.70 -2.09
CA LYS A 167 -3.65 -2.98 -2.28
C LYS A 167 -3.30 -3.66 -0.95
N TYR A 168 -2.75 -2.93 0.02
CA TYR A 168 -2.15 -3.54 1.21
C TYR A 168 -3.02 -3.51 2.46
N LEU A 169 -4.05 -2.66 2.51
CA LEU A 169 -4.85 -2.42 3.70
C LEU A 169 -6.35 -2.65 3.49
N GLU A 170 -6.82 -2.70 2.23
CA GLU A 170 -8.22 -2.93 1.87
C GLU A 170 -8.38 -4.20 1.04
N ASP A 171 -7.41 -5.11 1.06
CA ASP A 171 -7.41 -6.39 0.33
C ASP A 171 -7.67 -6.27 -1.18
N GLY A 172 -7.33 -5.12 -1.77
CA GLY A 172 -7.62 -4.82 -3.16
C GLY A 172 -9.11 -4.53 -3.44
N ASP A 173 -9.93 -4.35 -2.41
CA ASP A 173 -11.35 -4.03 -2.55
C ASP A 173 -11.49 -2.67 -3.25
N CYS A 174 -12.01 -2.72 -4.47
CA CYS A 174 -12.23 -1.55 -5.28
C CYS A 174 -13.61 -1.66 -5.90
N ARG A 175 -14.48 -0.69 -5.59
CA ARG A 175 -15.84 -0.64 -6.10
C ARG A 175 -15.91 -0.54 -7.63
N ILE A 176 -14.85 -0.03 -8.26
CA ILE A 176 -14.78 0.20 -9.70
C ILE A 176 -14.45 -1.09 -10.46
N CYS A 177 -13.34 -1.75 -10.12
CA CYS A 177 -12.85 -2.92 -10.86
C CYS A 177 -13.05 -4.25 -10.13
N ARG A 178 -13.52 -4.24 -8.88
CA ARG A 178 -13.75 -5.43 -8.03
C ARG A 178 -12.52 -6.34 -7.95
N GLY A 179 -11.34 -5.74 -7.77
CA GLY A 179 -10.06 -6.44 -7.71
C GLY A 179 -9.49 -6.87 -9.07
N GLY A 180 -10.19 -6.64 -10.19
CA GLY A 180 -9.72 -7.02 -11.53
C GLY A 180 -8.64 -6.09 -12.11
N HIS A 181 -8.34 -4.97 -11.44
CA HIS A 181 -7.38 -3.92 -11.85
C HIS A 181 -7.62 -3.29 -13.24
N THR A 182 -8.64 -3.74 -13.94
CA THR A 182 -9.05 -3.34 -15.29
C THR A 182 -10.55 -3.13 -15.28
N ILE A 183 -11.02 -2.25 -16.16
CA ILE A 183 -12.42 -1.92 -16.35
C ILE A 183 -12.74 -2.29 -17.78
N GLY A 184 -13.69 -3.23 -17.95
CA GLY A 184 -14.02 -3.81 -19.24
C GLY A 184 -15.45 -3.55 -19.70
N ARG A 185 -15.78 -4.19 -20.84
CA ARG A 185 -17.11 -4.26 -21.49
C ARG A 185 -18.26 -4.34 -20.48
N GLY A 186 -19.07 -3.29 -20.41
CA GLY A 186 -20.28 -3.19 -19.59
C GLY A 186 -20.14 -2.38 -18.29
N PHE A 187 -18.91 -2.11 -17.84
CA PHE A 187 -18.65 -1.32 -16.62
C PHE A 187 -17.99 0.03 -16.88
N CYS A 188 -17.39 0.26 -18.06
CA CYS A 188 -17.04 1.60 -18.53
C CYS A 188 -18.31 2.39 -18.87
N GLY A 189 -19.05 2.80 -17.85
CA GLY A 189 -19.92 3.95 -18.01
C GLY A 189 -19.04 5.15 -18.38
N PRO A 190 -19.41 5.99 -19.36
CA PRO A 190 -18.71 7.25 -19.64
C PRO A 190 -18.40 8.07 -18.38
N GLY A 191 -19.18 7.88 -17.32
CA GLY A 191 -18.96 8.48 -16.01
C GLY A 191 -17.69 8.06 -15.26
N ILE A 192 -17.03 6.92 -15.47
CA ILE A 192 -15.76 6.64 -14.76
C ILE A 192 -14.61 7.43 -15.37
N ALA A 193 -14.47 7.39 -16.70
CA ALA A 193 -13.48 8.18 -17.41
C ALA A 193 -13.72 9.69 -17.21
N GLY A 194 -14.99 10.14 -17.22
CA GLY A 194 -15.34 11.52 -16.88
C GLY A 194 -14.96 11.89 -15.44
N ARG A 195 -15.31 11.06 -14.45
CA ARG A 195 -15.05 11.36 -13.03
C ARG A 195 -13.57 11.34 -12.66
N PHE A 196 -12.79 10.42 -13.20
CA PHE A 196 -11.39 10.23 -12.79
C PHE A 196 -10.36 10.84 -13.74
N LEU A 197 -10.71 11.04 -15.01
CA LEU A 197 -9.76 11.52 -16.03
C LEU A 197 -10.22 12.82 -16.69
N SER A 198 -11.36 13.39 -16.28
CA SER A 198 -11.95 14.59 -16.89
C SER A 198 -12.14 14.46 -18.41
N LEU A 199 -12.33 13.23 -18.89
CA LEU A 199 -12.55 12.94 -20.30
C LEU A 199 -14.05 12.83 -20.58
N GLU A 200 -14.56 13.70 -21.44
CA GLU A 200 -15.79 13.43 -22.17
C GLU A 200 -15.52 12.34 -23.20
N VAL A 201 -15.57 11.09 -22.76
CA VAL A 201 -15.46 9.95 -23.68
C VAL A 201 -16.77 9.86 -24.46
N GLN A 202 -16.87 10.61 -25.54
CA GLN A 202 -17.83 10.29 -26.60
C GLN A 202 -17.44 8.91 -27.12
N THR A 203 -18.33 7.94 -26.93
CA THR A 203 -18.18 6.60 -27.49
C THR A 203 -18.34 6.68 -29.01
N THR A 204 -17.31 7.18 -29.69
CA THR A 204 -17.27 7.23 -31.15
C THR A 204 -17.35 5.80 -31.68
N GLY A 205 -18.55 5.41 -32.13
CA GLY A 205 -18.83 4.12 -32.74
C GLY A 205 -19.19 2.96 -31.80
N GLY A 206 -19.63 3.22 -30.56
CA GLY A 206 -20.23 2.18 -29.69
C GLY A 206 -19.30 1.03 -29.28
N LYS A 207 -17.97 1.16 -29.48
CA LYS A 207 -17.00 0.18 -29.01
C LYS A 207 -16.64 0.47 -27.55
N PRO A 208 -16.94 -0.46 -26.62
CA PRO A 208 -16.55 -0.32 -25.23
C PRO A 208 -15.02 -0.30 -25.12
N LEU A 209 -14.50 0.77 -24.53
CA LEU A 209 -13.08 0.91 -24.22
C LEU A 209 -12.77 0.09 -22.97
N ASN A 210 -11.65 -0.60 -23.00
CA ASN A 210 -11.09 -1.20 -21.79
C ASN A 210 -10.09 -0.18 -21.22
N MET A 211 -9.89 -0.18 -19.92
CA MET A 211 -8.87 0.66 -19.33
C MET A 211 -8.38 0.07 -18.04
N ILE A 212 -7.14 0.39 -17.71
CA ILE A 212 -6.61 0.14 -16.37
C ILE A 212 -7.43 0.95 -15.36
N CYS A 213 -7.73 0.37 -14.19
CA CYS A 213 -8.52 1.02 -13.16
C CYS A 213 -7.78 2.26 -12.60
N PRO A 214 -8.34 3.48 -12.70
CA PRO A 214 -7.67 4.69 -12.23
C PRO A 214 -7.50 4.70 -10.71
N LEU A 215 -8.36 4.00 -9.98
CA LEU A 215 -8.33 3.97 -8.52
C LEU A 215 -7.30 2.96 -7.98
N CYS A 216 -7.24 1.75 -8.55
CA CYS A 216 -6.29 0.72 -8.10
C CYS A 216 -4.87 0.91 -8.61
N VAL A 217 -4.70 1.57 -9.76
CA VAL A 217 -3.40 1.65 -10.44
C VAL A 217 -2.95 3.10 -10.59
N GLY A 218 -3.87 4.07 -10.58
CA GLY A 218 -3.58 5.49 -10.67
C GLY A 218 -4.18 6.13 -11.94
N PRO A 219 -4.70 7.37 -11.86
CA PRO A 219 -5.32 8.07 -13.00
C PRO A 219 -4.40 8.20 -14.22
N VAL A 220 -3.10 8.44 -13.99
CA VAL A 220 -2.11 8.58 -15.07
C VAL A 220 -2.00 7.31 -15.91
N HIS A 221 -1.91 6.14 -15.27
CA HIS A 221 -1.81 4.86 -15.98
C HIS A 221 -3.12 4.46 -16.67
N ALA A 222 -4.25 4.84 -16.08
CA ALA A 222 -5.54 4.68 -16.72
C ALA A 222 -5.66 5.54 -17.99
N LEU A 223 -5.21 6.79 -17.95
CA LEU A 223 -5.15 7.67 -19.12
C LEU A 223 -4.21 7.12 -20.21
N ASP A 224 -3.02 6.66 -19.84
CA ASP A 224 -2.07 6.02 -20.77
C ASP A 224 -2.72 4.83 -21.50
N SER A 225 -3.46 3.98 -20.76
CA SER A 225 -4.14 2.82 -21.34
C SER A 225 -5.19 3.23 -22.38
N LEU A 226 -5.93 4.31 -22.13
CA LEU A 226 -6.89 4.85 -23.09
C LEU A 226 -6.20 5.42 -24.34
N TYR A 227 -5.09 6.14 -24.20
CA TYR A 227 -4.34 6.64 -25.35
C TYR A 227 -3.78 5.51 -26.22
N ILE A 228 -3.39 4.39 -25.63
CA ILE A 228 -2.90 3.23 -26.35
C ILE A 228 -4.03 2.48 -27.07
N GLN A 229 -5.23 2.45 -26.48
CA GLN A 229 -6.38 1.79 -27.10
C GLN A 229 -7.05 2.64 -28.19
N ALA A 230 -7.20 3.95 -27.97
CA ALA A 230 -7.97 4.86 -28.83
C ALA A 230 -7.11 5.78 -29.71
N GLY A 231 -5.79 5.85 -29.46
CA GLY A 231 -4.89 6.76 -30.18
C GLY A 231 -4.38 6.23 -31.52
N LYS A 232 -3.48 6.98 -32.16
CA LYS A 232 -2.85 6.65 -33.47
C LYS A 232 -2.08 5.31 -33.49
N ARG A 233 -1.85 4.71 -32.32
CA ARG A 233 -1.22 3.39 -32.13
C ARG A 233 -2.23 2.34 -31.62
N ALA A 234 -3.52 2.52 -31.90
CA ALA A 234 -4.60 1.65 -31.46
C ALA A 234 -4.22 0.18 -31.69
N LEU A 235 -3.98 -0.52 -30.59
CA LEU A 235 -3.69 -1.94 -30.63
C LEU A 235 -4.99 -2.70 -30.92
N VAL A 236 -4.93 -3.69 -31.82
CA VAL A 236 -6.00 -4.68 -31.97
C VAL A 236 -6.22 -5.37 -30.63
N SER A 237 -7.45 -5.79 -30.33
CA SER A 237 -7.89 -6.26 -29.00
C SER A 237 -6.94 -7.23 -28.30
N GLU A 238 -6.34 -8.19 -29.01
CA GLU A 238 -5.36 -9.12 -28.43
C GLU A 238 -4.03 -8.46 -28.06
N ARG A 239 -3.52 -7.57 -28.93
CA ARG A 239 -2.28 -6.82 -28.65
C ARG A 239 -2.47 -5.85 -27.49
N TYR A 240 -3.64 -5.22 -27.40
CA TYR A 240 -3.97 -4.37 -26.25
C TYR A 240 -3.99 -5.18 -24.96
N ARG A 241 -4.64 -6.36 -24.96
CA ARG A 241 -4.67 -7.24 -23.79
C ARG A 241 -3.27 -7.70 -23.37
N ALA A 242 -2.41 -8.07 -24.33
CA ALA A 242 -1.02 -8.44 -24.03
C ALA A 242 -0.24 -7.27 -23.40
N TRP A 243 -0.39 -6.07 -23.95
CA TRP A 243 0.20 -4.85 -23.40
C TRP A 243 -0.31 -4.56 -21.98
N GLU A 244 -1.62 -4.65 -21.75
CA GLU A 244 -2.26 -4.41 -20.46
C GLU A 244 -1.76 -5.38 -19.39
N MET A 245 -1.73 -6.68 -19.70
CA MET A 245 -1.21 -7.72 -18.82
C MET A 245 0.25 -7.47 -18.45
N GLN A 246 1.09 -7.14 -19.43
CA GLN A 246 2.50 -6.82 -19.22
C GLN A 246 2.64 -5.56 -18.35
N ARG A 247 1.82 -4.55 -18.59
CA ARG A 247 1.85 -3.29 -17.84
C ARG A 247 1.48 -3.50 -16.39
N LEU A 248 0.43 -4.27 -16.10
CA LEU A 248 0.04 -4.63 -14.73
C LEU A 248 1.13 -5.41 -14.01
N GLN A 249 1.79 -6.36 -14.69
CA GLN A 249 2.94 -7.08 -14.13
C GLN A 249 4.11 -6.14 -13.80
N GLN A 250 4.45 -5.21 -14.69
CA GLN A 250 5.49 -4.20 -14.44
C GLN A 250 5.19 -3.32 -13.23
N LEU A 251 3.90 -3.06 -12.97
CA LEU A 251 3.43 -2.28 -11.83
C LEU A 251 3.26 -3.16 -10.56
N GLY A 252 3.64 -4.43 -10.61
CA GLY A 252 3.63 -5.34 -9.46
C GLY A 252 2.25 -5.88 -9.10
N PHE A 253 1.34 -5.98 -10.08
CA PHE A 253 0.06 -6.68 -9.94
C PHE A 253 0.19 -8.11 -10.47
N VAL A 254 -0.27 -9.09 -9.69
CA VAL A 254 -0.33 -10.49 -10.12
C VAL A 254 -1.58 -10.67 -10.95
N VAL A 255 -1.41 -10.82 -12.26
CA VAL A 255 -2.54 -11.05 -13.15
C VAL A 255 -2.78 -12.56 -13.28
N GLY A 256 -3.55 -13.10 -12.34
CA GLY A 256 -4.06 -14.47 -12.40
C GLY A 256 -5.36 -14.55 -13.22
N PRO A 257 -5.81 -15.77 -13.61
CA PRO A 257 -7.17 -15.94 -14.08
C PRO A 257 -8.13 -15.44 -12.99
N VAL A 258 -9.10 -14.61 -13.37
CA VAL A 258 -10.11 -14.06 -12.47
C VAL A 258 -10.90 -15.21 -11.85
N THR A 259 -10.51 -15.66 -10.65
CA THR A 259 -11.41 -16.43 -9.80
C THR A 259 -12.46 -15.45 -9.28
N LEU A 260 -13.64 -15.47 -9.90
CA LEU A 260 -14.86 -14.94 -9.30
C LEU A 260 -15.00 -15.57 -7.92
N ARG A 261 -14.63 -14.85 -6.86
CA ARG A 261 -15.12 -15.17 -5.52
C ARG A 261 -16.60 -14.81 -5.51
N MET A 262 -17.43 -15.79 -5.85
CA MET A 262 -18.84 -15.76 -5.47
C MET A 262 -18.89 -15.90 -3.95
N SER A 263 -19.12 -14.80 -3.24
CA SER A 263 -19.52 -14.86 -1.84
C SER A 263 -20.83 -15.64 -1.79
N LEU A 264 -20.82 -16.81 -1.13
CA LEU A 264 -22.04 -17.58 -0.96
C LEU A 264 -22.92 -16.91 0.11
N PRO A 265 -24.26 -16.87 -0.06
CA PRO A 265 -25.14 -16.03 0.78
C PRO A 265 -25.30 -16.44 2.25
N TRP A 266 -24.57 -17.44 2.75
CA TRP A 266 -24.82 -17.99 4.09
C TRP A 266 -23.87 -17.47 5.18
N GLU A 267 -22.84 -16.68 4.86
CA GLU A 267 -21.94 -16.09 5.87
C GLU A 267 -22.60 -14.95 6.70
N ALA A 268 -23.85 -14.59 6.40
CA ALA A 268 -24.62 -13.59 7.15
C ALA A 268 -25.47 -14.15 8.32
N ALA A 269 -25.43 -15.46 8.58
CA ALA A 269 -26.22 -16.09 9.64
C ALA A 269 -25.31 -16.79 10.65
N GLY A 270 -24.89 -16.07 11.69
CA GLY A 270 -24.08 -16.67 12.75
C GLY A 270 -23.58 -15.72 13.83
N GLN A 271 -24.44 -14.83 14.35
CA GLN A 271 -24.26 -14.21 15.66
C GLN A 271 -25.64 -14.08 16.32
N GLU A 272 -25.99 -15.06 17.15
CA GLU A 272 -26.80 -14.82 18.36
C GLU A 272 -25.84 -14.53 19.53
#